data_AF-A0A501Q0S4-F1
#
_entry.id   AF-A0A501Q0S4-F1
#
_cell.length_a   1.000
_cell.length_b   1.000
_cell.length_c   1.000
_cell.angle_alpha   90.00
_cell.angle_beta   90.00
_cell.angle_gamma   90.00
#
_symmetry.space_group_name_H-M   'P 1'
#
loop_
_entity.id
_entity.type
_entity.pdbx_description
1 polymer ?
#
loop_
_entity_poly.entity_id
_entity_poly.type
_entity_poly.pdbx_seq_one_letter_code
_entity_poly.pdbx_strand_id
1 'polypeptide(L)' 'MKAKSIDEAKNMAQSQSLETKYKDEAVYIIYCNRTEYFYIDTNSLLRTWEQLKGYYENGVYTAEN' A
#
# COMPACT_ATOMS: atom_id res chain seq x y z
N MET A 1 -3.37 -6.90 -2.78
CA MET A 1 -3.42 -6.74 -4.26
C MET A 1 -2.02 -6.41 -4.79
N LYS A 2 -1.76 -6.38 -6.11
CA LYS A 2 -0.45 -5.96 -6.66
C LYS A 2 -0.57 -5.09 -7.91
N ALA A 3 0.39 -4.17 -8.08
CA ALA A 3 0.48 -3.18 -9.16
C ALA A 3 1.90 -3.13 -9.72
N LYS A 4 2.04 -2.70 -10.98
CA LYS A 4 3.36 -2.57 -11.65
C LYS A 4 3.98 -1.18 -11.48
N SER A 5 3.16 -0.15 -11.30
CA SER A 5 3.62 1.22 -11.07
C SER A 5 3.15 1.73 -9.71
N ILE A 6 3.86 2.73 -9.19
CA ILE A 6 3.49 3.38 -7.93
C ILE A 6 2.16 4.13 -8.04
N ASP A 7 1.85 4.71 -9.21
CA ASP A 7 0.57 5.41 -9.45
C ASP A 7 -0.62 4.44 -9.44
N GLU A 8 -0.47 3.26 -10.06
CA GLU A 8 -1.47 2.21 -9.99
C GLU A 8 -1.65 1.74 -8.53
N ALA A 9 -0.55 1.53 -7.81
CA ALA A 9 -0.59 1.14 -6.41
C ALA A 9 -1.29 2.17 -5.52
N LYS A 10 -1.04 3.46 -5.74
CA LYS A 10 -1.70 4.57 -5.02
C LYS A 10 -3.20 4.62 -5.29
N ASN A 11 -3.61 4.50 -6.55
CA ASN A 11 -5.04 4.46 -6.90
C ASN A 11 -5.74 3.25 -6.26
N MET A 12 -5.10 2.08 -6.27
CA MET A 12 -5.65 0.87 -5.64
C MET A 12 -5.74 1.00 -4.12
N ALA A 13 -4.68 1.48 -3.46
CA ALA A 13 -4.64 1.66 -2.01
C ALA A 13 -5.65 2.72 -1.53
N GLN A 14 -5.77 3.83 -2.27
CA GLN A 14 -6.76 4.87 -1.98
C GLN A 14 -8.18 4.32 -2.08
N SER A 15 -8.53 3.65 -3.19
CA SER A 15 -9.85 3.05 -3.39
C SER A 15 -10.18 2.05 -2.28
N GLN A 16 -9.20 1.22 -1.89
CA GLN A 16 -9.34 0.26 -0.81
C GLN A 16 -9.56 0.95 0.54
N SER A 17 -8.80 2.00 0.86
CA SER A 17 -8.94 2.75 2.13
C SER A 17 -10.30 3.46 2.30
N LEU A 18 -11.06 3.62 1.21
CA LEU A 18 -12.41 4.19 1.24
C LEU A 18 -13.50 3.13 1.45
N GLU A 19 -13.16 1.84 1.38
CA GLU A 19 -14.13 0.76 1.63
C GLU A 19 -14.46 0.69 3.13
N THR A 20 -15.75 0.57 3.47
CA THR A 20 -16.25 0.56 4.86
C THR A 20 -15.57 -0.50 5.76
N LYS A 21 -15.11 -1.60 5.17
CA LYS A 21 -14.41 -2.68 5.89
C LYS A 21 -12.98 -2.33 6.35
N TYR A 22 -12.36 -1.31 5.76
CA TYR A 22 -11.01 -0.84 6.10
C TYR A 22 -11.05 0.56 6.71
N LYS A 23 -12.22 0.96 7.22
CA LYS A 23 -12.37 2.23 7.91
C LYS A 23 -11.45 2.24 9.13
N ASP A 24 -10.69 3.32 9.29
CA ASP A 24 -9.70 3.48 10.36
C ASP A 24 -8.57 2.42 10.34
N GLU A 25 -8.40 1.70 9.22
CA GLU A 25 -7.24 0.83 8.98
C GLU A 25 -6.29 1.46 7.95
N ALA A 26 -4.99 1.29 8.19
CA ALA A 26 -3.96 1.70 7.25
C ALA A 26 -3.82 0.67 6.11
N VAL A 27 -3.92 1.15 4.87
CA VAL A 27 -3.70 0.38 3.66
C VAL A 27 -2.32 0.72 3.10
N TYR A 28 -1.36 -0.16 3.32
CA TYR A 28 0.06 0.01 3.00
C TYR A 28 0.36 -0.28 1.53
N ILE A 29 1.32 0.47 0.98
CA ILE A 29 1.93 0.26 -0.32
C ILE A 29 3.36 -0.22 -0.10
N ILE A 30 3.62 -1.47 -0.48
CA ILE A 30 4.89 -2.15 -0.21
C ILE A 30 5.55 -2.52 -1.54
N TYR A 31 6.73 -1.99 -1.81
CA TYR A 31 7.51 -2.35 -2.99
C TYR A 31 8.41 -3.56 -2.70
N CYS A 32 8.35 -4.60 -3.53
CA CYS A 32 9.20 -5.78 -3.40
C CYS A 32 10.32 -5.75 -4.44
N ASN A 33 11.57 -5.66 -3.99
CA ASN A 33 12.73 -5.61 -4.88
C ASN A 33 12.95 -6.90 -5.68
N ARG A 34 12.41 -8.05 -5.24
CA ARG A 34 12.57 -9.33 -5.93
C ARG A 34 11.65 -9.50 -7.13
N THR A 35 10.43 -9.00 -7.00
CA THR A 35 9.40 -9.16 -8.02
C THR A 35 9.19 -7.88 -8.81
N GLU A 36 9.71 -6.76 -8.31
CA GLU A 36 9.56 -5.41 -8.86
C GLU A 36 8.08 -4.97 -8.94
N TYR A 37 7.22 -5.52 -8.08
CA TYR A 37 5.83 -5.12 -7.93
C TYR A 37 5.59 -4.33 -6.64
N PHE A 38 4.55 -3.51 -6.69
CA PHE A 38 3.94 -2.88 -5.52
C PHE A 38 2.82 -3.77 -5.01
N TYR A 39 2.81 -4.05 -3.72
CA TYR A 39 1.79 -4.80 -3.01
C TYR A 39 0.95 -3.84 -2.18
N ILE A 40 -0.35 -4.08 -2.15
CA ILE A 40 -1.31 -3.35 -1.32
C ILE A 40 -1.83 -4.31 -0.26
N ASP A 41 -1.57 -4.00 1.01
CA ASP A 41 -1.88 -4.84 2.17
C ASP A 41 -2.27 -3.98 3.38
N THR A 42 -3.03 -4.52 4.33
CA THR A 42 -3.31 -3.85 5.62
C THR A 42 -2.33 -4.27 6.71
N ASN A 43 -1.39 -5.15 6.37
CA ASN A 43 -0.30 -5.57 7.23
C ASN A 43 1.01 -4.85 6.87
N SER A 44 1.65 -4.23 7.86
CA SER A 44 2.94 -3.55 7.73
C SER A 44 4.16 -4.46 7.92
N LEU A 45 3.98 -5.77 8.03
CA LEU A 45 5.10 -6.73 8.14
C LEU A 45 5.88 -6.80 6.82
N LEU A 46 7.02 -6.12 6.81
CA LEU A 46 7.96 -6.13 5.68
C LEU A 46 8.96 -7.28 5.80
N ARG A 47 9.23 -7.91 4.66
CA ARG A 47 10.38 -8.80 4.49
C ARG A 47 11.64 -7.99 4.19
N THR A 48 12.80 -8.59 4.34
CA THR A 48 14.12 -7.93 4.15
C THR A 48 14.30 -7.30 2.77
N TRP A 49 13.62 -7.81 1.74
CA TRP A 49 13.68 -7.31 0.37
C TRP A 49 12.48 -6.43 -0.02
N GLU A 50 11.66 -6.03 0.96
CA GLU A 50 10.51 -5.16 0.78
C GLU A 50 10.79 -3.77 1.36
N GLN A 51 10.18 -2.75 0.75
CA GLN A 51 10.28 -1.36 1.15
C GLN A 51 8.88 -0.79 1.27
N LEU A 52 8.54 -0.24 2.43
CA LEU A 52 7.30 0.50 2.58
C LEU A 52 7.40 1.82 1.81
N LYS A 53 6.37 2.17 1.04
CA LYS A 53 6.32 3.42 0.24
C LYS A 53 5.30 4.43 0.78
N GLY A 54 4.60 4.07 1.84
CA GLY A 54 3.51 4.84 2.40
C GLY A 54 2.23 4.02 2.52
N TYR A 55 1.19 4.66 3.01
CA TYR A 55 -0.10 4.06 3.24
C TYR A 55 -1.23 5.08 3.07
N TYR A 56 -2.45 4.57 2.92
CA TYR A 56 -3.66 5.35 2.95
C TYR A 56 -4.49 4.98 4.18
N GLU A 57 -5.02 6.00 4.86
CA GLU A 57 -6.00 5.81 5.94
C GLU A 57 -7.19 6.70 5.62
N ASN A 58 -8.39 6.12 5.52
CA ASN A 58 -9.63 6.85 5.22
C ASN A 58 -9.51 7.77 3.98
N GLY A 59 -8.76 7.35 2.96
CA GLY A 59 -8.51 8.13 1.73
C GLY A 59 -7.36 9.14 1.80
N VAL A 60 -6.73 9.33 2.96
CA VAL A 60 -5.61 10.26 3.17
C VAL A 60 -4.27 9.53 3.01
N TYR A 61 -3.41 10.02 2.13
CA TYR A 61 -2.08 9.44 1.90
C TYR A 61 -1.05 9.92 2.92
N THR A 62 -0.32 8.99 3.51
CA THR A 62 0.88 9.23 4.30
C THR A 62 2.07 8.57 3.63
N ALA A 63 3.13 9.35 3.38
CA ALA A 63 4.35 8.83 2.79
C ALA A 63 5.24 8.20 3.88
N GLU A 64 5.77 7.00 3.60
CA GLU A 64 6.76 6.29 4.41
C GLU A 64 7.92 5.90 3.48
N ASN A 65 9.13 5.83 4.04
CA ASN A 65 10.40 5.89 3.31
C ASN A 65 10.95 4.50 2.93
#